data_AF-A0A3P7PG36-F1
#
_entry.id   AF-A0A3P7PG36-F1
#
_cell.length_a   1.000
_cell.length_b   1.000
_cell.length_c   1.000
_cell.angle_alpha   90.00
_cell.angle_beta   90.00
_cell.angle_gamma   90.00
#
_symmetry.space_group_name_H-M   'P 1'
#
loop_
_entity.id
_entity.type
_entity.pdbx_description
1 polymer ?
#
loop_
_entity_poly.entity_id
_entity_poly.type
_entity_poly.pdbx_seq_one_letter_code
_entity_poly.pdbx_strand_id
1 'polypeptide(L)' 'MEQTLNQLLVEMDGMDTTEGTIVFAATNRADLLDKALLRAGRFDRHIYVDLPNLAERKELLDMYLGQCEYKLVCSV' A
#
# COMPACT_ATOMS: atom_id res chain seq x y z
N MET A 1 17.54 16.28 5.62
CA MET A 1 16.43 15.31 5.46
C MET A 1 16.48 14.19 6.50
N GLU A 2 17.65 13.75 6.96
CA GLU A 2 17.76 12.71 8.00
C GLU A 2 17.13 13.09 9.35
N GLN A 3 17.22 14.36 9.77
CA GLN A 3 16.67 14.78 11.08
C GLN A 3 15.15 14.61 11.17
N THR A 4 14.42 14.87 10.08
CA THR A 4 12.96 14.70 10.03
C THR A 4 12.57 13.23 10.05
N LEU A 5 13.35 12.37 9.37
CA LEU A 5 13.13 10.93 9.36
C LEU A 5 13.36 10.32 10.75
N ASN A 6 14.44 10.72 11.41
CA ASN A 6 14.74 10.24 12.77
C ASN A 6 13.67 10.65 13.77
N GLN A 7 13.10 11.86 13.64
CA GLN A 7 11.99 12.26 14.48
C GLN A 7 10.75 11.39 14.26
N LEU A 8 10.40 11.11 12.99
CA LEU A 8 9.29 10.22 12.67
C LEU A 8 9.50 8.82 13.27
N LEU A 9 10.73 8.30 13.22
CA LEU A 9 11.08 6.99 13.81
C LEU A 9 10.89 6.97 15.33
N VAL A 10 11.26 8.05 16.03
CA VAL A 10 11.09 8.16 17.48
C VAL A 10 9.61 8.21 17.86
N GLU A 11 8.79 8.96 17.11
CA GLU A 11 7.35 8.99 17.35
C GLU A 11 6.71 7.62 17.06
N MET A 12 7.13 6.92 16.00
CA MET A 12 6.65 5.58 15.68
C MET A 12 7.01 4.55 16.76
N ASP A 13 8.23 4.61 17.31
CA ASP A 13 8.64 3.73 18.43
C ASP A 13 7.92 4.09 19.74
N GLY A 14 7.49 5.34 19.89
CA GLY A 14 6.71 5.82 21.04
C GLY A 14 5.22 5.48 20.98
N MET A 15 4.72 5.05 19.82
CA MET A 15 3.33 4.60 19.65
C MET A 15 3.20 3.14 20.10
N ASP A 16 3.06 2.94 21.41
CA ASP A 16 2.78 1.60 21.94
C ASP A 16 1.45 1.05 21.39
N THR A 17 1.46 -0.23 21.00
CA THR A 17 0.28 -0.96 20.50
C THR A 17 -0.95 -0.95 21.42
N THR A 18 -0.77 -0.52 22.67
CA THR A 18 -1.80 -0.35 23.69
C THR A 18 -2.85 0.72 23.34
N GLU A 19 -2.50 1.71 22.52
CA GLU A 19 -3.40 2.82 22.18
C GLU A 19 -4.32 2.54 20.97
N GLY A 20 -4.19 1.39 20.31
CA GLY A 20 -5.07 1.01 19.20
C GLY A 20 -4.85 1.80 17.89
N THR A 21 -3.74 2.53 17.77
CA THR A 21 -3.37 3.29 16.57
C THR A 21 -2.78 2.36 15.51
N ILE A 22 -3.34 2.40 14.29
CA ILE A 22 -2.84 1.66 13.13
C ILE A 22 -2.31 2.65 12.10
N VAL A 23 -1.05 2.49 11.70
CA VAL A 23 -0.40 3.34 10.69
C VAL A 23 -0.35 2.61 9.35
N PHE A 24 -0.92 3.22 8.31
CA PHE A 24 -0.77 2.77 6.93
C PHE A 24 0.21 3.68 6.19
N ALA A 25 1.13 3.08 5.45
CA ALA A 25 2.04 3.77 4.54
C ALA A 25 2.06 3.07 3.19
N ALA A 26 2.22 3.86 2.12
CA ALA A 26 2.31 3.37 0.75
C ALA A 26 3.51 4.01 0.05
N THR A 27 4.23 3.21 -0.74
CA THR A 27 5.39 3.66 -1.51
C THR A 27 5.49 2.92 -2.83
N ASN A 28 5.84 3.63 -3.90
CA ASN A 28 6.15 3.04 -5.19
C ASN A 28 7.65 2.73 -5.34
N ARG A 29 8.47 3.07 -4.33
CA ARG A 29 9.93 2.92 -4.34
C ARG A 29 10.43 2.33 -3.01
N ALA A 30 10.11 1.06 -2.79
CA ALA A 30 10.54 0.31 -1.60
C ALA A 30 12.07 0.16 -1.50
N ASP A 31 12.76 0.20 -2.63
CA ASP A 31 14.22 0.11 -2.76
C ASP A 31 14.97 1.29 -2.14
N LEU A 32 14.36 2.48 -2.12
CA LEU A 32 14.95 3.69 -1.58
C LEU A 32 14.65 3.92 -0.09
N LEU A 33 13.79 3.10 0.51
CA LEU A 33 13.40 3.28 1.90
C LEU A 33 14.51 2.87 2.86
N ASP A 34 14.63 3.63 3.95
CA ASP A 34 15.55 3.30 5.03
C ASP A 34 15.14 1.96 5.68
N LYS A 35 16.09 1.04 5.78
CA LYS A 35 15.92 -0.28 6.42
C LYS A 35 15.49 -0.16 7.88
N ALA A 36 15.77 0.98 8.53
CA ALA A 36 15.31 1.25 9.89
C ALA A 36 13.78 1.24 9.99
N LEU A 37 13.05 1.73 8.97
CA LEU A 37 11.58 1.77 8.98
C LEU A 37 10.93 0.38 8.87
N LEU A 38 11.63 -0.59 8.28
CA LEU A 38 11.13 -1.94 7.99
C LEU A 38 11.38 -2.94 9.13
N ARG A 39 11.94 -2.48 10.25
CA ARG A 39 12.21 -3.34 11.43
C ARG A 39 10.93 -3.59 12.22
N ALA A 40 10.91 -4.72 12.92
CA ALA A 40 9.84 -5.07 13.85
C ALA A 40 9.62 -3.97 14.90
N GLY A 41 8.36 -3.60 15.14
CA GLY A 41 7.92 -2.48 15.97
C GLY A 41 7.52 -1.22 15.18
N ARG A 42 7.66 -1.22 13.84
CA ARG A 42 7.38 -0.06 12.97
C ARG A 42 6.44 -0.48 11.84
N PHE A 43 6.92 -0.51 10.59
CA PHE A 43 6.16 -1.12 9.50
C PHE A 43 6.36 -2.64 9.53
N ASP A 44 5.60 -3.31 10.38
CA ASP A 44 5.74 -4.77 10.56
C ASP A 44 5.18 -5.59 9.40
N ARG A 45 4.10 -5.08 8.78
CA ARG A 45 3.40 -5.73 7.69
C ARG A 45 3.69 -5.01 6.39
N HIS A 46 4.35 -5.71 5.49
CA HIS A 46 4.61 -5.25 4.13
C HIS A 46 3.70 -6.02 3.18
N ILE A 47 2.87 -5.30 2.45
CA ILE A 47 2.00 -5.86 1.42
C ILE A 47 2.51 -5.34 0.08
N TYR A 48 2.96 -6.26 -0.77
CA TYR A 48 3.32 -5.92 -2.13
C TYR A 48 2.08 -6.02 -3.03
N VAL A 49 1.86 -5.01 -3.85
CA VAL A 49 0.77 -4.98 -4.82
C VAL A 49 1.38 -5.09 -6.20
N ASP A 50 1.25 -6.27 -6.78
CA ASP A 50 1.72 -6.57 -8.13
C ASP A 50 0.79 -5.99 -9.20
N LEU A 51 1.28 -5.99 -10.44
CA LEU A 51 0.44 -5.69 -11.60
C LEU A 51 -0.63 -6.77 -11.76
N PRO A 52 -1.88 -6.38 -12.06
CA PRO A 52 -2.96 -7.35 -12.19
C PRO A 52 -2.74 -8.26 -13.39
N ASN A 53 -3.10 -9.53 -13.21
CA ASN A 53 -3.12 -10.55 -14.24
C ASN A 53 -4.30 -10.34 -15.22
N LEU A 54 -4.41 -11.17 -16.25
CA LEU A 54 -5.45 -11.00 -17.28
C LEU A 54 -6.88 -11.13 -16.71
N ALA A 55 -7.11 -12.06 -15.79
CA ALA A 55 -8.41 -12.25 -15.16
C ALA A 55 -8.77 -11.06 -14.26
N GLU A 56 -7.84 -10.61 -13.42
CA GLU A 56 -8.01 -9.43 -12.54
C GLU A 56 -8.24 -8.15 -13.36
N ARG A 57 -7.56 -7.98 -14.50
CA ARG A 57 -7.80 -6.86 -15.41
C ARG A 57 -9.20 -6.89 -15.99
N LYS A 58 -9.71 -8.08 -16.34
CA LYS A 58 -11.09 -8.23 -16.81
C LYS A 58 -12.07 -7.85 -15.71
N GLU A 59 -11.87 -8.34 -14.48
CA GLU A 59 -12.71 -7.99 -13.33
C GLU A 59 -12.68 -6.49 -13.01
N LEU A 60 -11.50 -5.86 -13.04
CA LEU A 60 -11.34 -4.41 -12.90
C LEU A 60 -12.12 -3.67 -13.99
N LEU A 61 -11.97 -4.10 -15.24
CA LEU A 61 -12.65 -3.48 -16.37
C LEU A 61 -14.17 -3.62 -16.27
N ASP A 62 -14.65 -4.81 -15.92
CA ASP A 62 -16.09 -5.08 -15.72
C ASP A 62 -16.64 -4.25 -14.55
N MET A 63 -15.88 -4.07 -13.46
CA MET A 63 -16.26 -3.23 -12.32
C MET A 63 -16.39 -1.76 -12.72
N TYR A 64 -15.40 -1.20 -13.42
CA TYR A 64 -15.42 0.21 -13.82
C TYR A 64 -16.43 0.48 -14.94
N LEU A 65 -16.54 -0.40 -15.93
CA LEU A 65 -17.47 -0.22 -17.05
C LEU A 65 -18.91 -0.57 -16.69
N GLY A 66 -19.16 -1.39 -15.67
CA GLY A 66 -20.50 -1.62 -15.13
C GLY A 66 -21.15 -0.37 -14.51
N GLN A 67 -20.35 0.65 -14.17
CA GLN A 67 -20.86 1.95 -13.73
C GLN A 67 -21.19 2.90 -14.89
N CYS A 68 -20.78 2.55 -16.11
CA CYS A 68 -21.13 3.27 -17.32
C CYS A 68 -22.22 2.50 -18.07
N GLU A 69 -23.13 3.17 -18.77
CA GLU A 69 -24.03 2.51 -19.74
C GLU A 69 -23.23 2.07 -20.98
N TYR A 70 -22.29 1.13 -20.82
CA TYR A 70 -21.50 0.62 -21.91
C TYR A 70 -21.64 -0.90 -22.01
N LYS A 71 -22.21 -1.36 -23.12
CA LYS A 71 -22.28 -2.78 -23.47
C LYS A 71 -20.93 -3.19 -24.05
N LEU A 72 -20.07 -3.82 -23.23
CA LEU A 72 -18.93 -4.56 -23.76
C LEU A 72 -19.45 -5.77 -24.53
N VAL A 73 -19.56 -5.62 -25.86
CA VAL A 73 -19.72 -6.77 -26.75
C VAL A 73 -18.33 -7.36 -26.94
N CYS A 74 -17.90 -8.18 -25.98
CA CYS A 74 -16.74 -9.03 -26.19
C CYS A 74 -17.20 -10.29 -26.93
N SER A 75 -17.46 -10.14 -28.24
CA SER A 75 -17.62 -11.26 -29.16
C SER A 75 -16.25 -11.89 -29.40
N VAL A 76 -16.03 -13.03 -28.75
CA VAL A 76 -15.05 -14.04 -29.19
C VAL A 76 -15.79 -15.04 -30.07
#